data_AF-A0A966KW57-F1
#
_entry.id   AF-A0A966KW57-F1
#
_cell.length_a   1.000
_cell.length_b   1.000
_cell.length_c   1.000
_cell.angle_alpha   90.00
_cell.angle_beta   90.00
_cell.angle_gamma   90.00
#
_symmetry.space_group_name_H-M   'P 1'
#
loop_
_entity.id
_entity.type
_entity.pdbx_description
1 polymer ?
#
loop_
_entity_poly.entity_id
_entity_poly.type
_entity_poly.pdbx_seq_one_letter_code
_entity_poly.pdbx_strand_id
1 'polypeptide(L)'
;MNFFGPVLSVLARIIVVFSAMFLMPLAWAWQLEAPALQKVWLHSLGLSLAVGLLLMLLTKNYKRELLPRDGFLLVNLVWLVLPALSAVPLMLAINGLSWTD
;
A
#
# COMPACT_ATOMS: atom_id res chain seq x y z
N MET A 1 16.39 -21.92 -2.81
CA MET A 1 15.58 -21.71 -1.60
C MET A 1 15.08 -20.26 -1.60
N ASN A 2 13.92 -19.96 -2.22
CA ASN A 2 13.38 -18.60 -2.22
C ASN A 2 12.05 -18.57 -1.47
N PHE A 3 12.15 -18.53 -0.13
CA PHE A 3 10.99 -18.42 0.78
C PHE A 3 10.19 -17.12 0.57
N PHE A 4 10.87 -16.03 0.24
CA PHE A 4 10.28 -14.69 0.16
C PHE A 4 9.40 -14.46 -1.08
N GLY A 5 9.66 -15.15 -2.19
CA GLY A 5 9.01 -14.87 -3.48
C GLY A 5 7.48 -14.97 -3.47
N PRO A 6 6.90 -16.11 -3.02
CA PRO A 6 5.45 -16.27 -2.93
C PRO A 6 4.79 -15.26 -1.99
N VAL A 7 5.43 -14.99 -0.83
CA VAL A 7 4.94 -14.01 0.16
C VAL A 7 4.87 -12.61 -0.44
N LEU A 8 5.94 -12.16 -1.11
CA LEU A 8 5.97 -10.85 -1.74
C LEU A 8 4.97 -10.74 -2.91
N SER A 9 4.71 -11.83 -3.63
CA SER A 9 3.68 -11.89 -4.69
C SER A 9 2.26 -11.67 -4.14
N VAL A 10 1.96 -12.25 -2.97
CA VAL A 10 0.69 -12.02 -2.27
C VAL A 10 0.63 -10.61 -1.69
N LEU A 11 1.70 -10.16 -1.03
CA LEU A 11 1.80 -8.80 -0.49
C LEU A 11 1.59 -7.75 -1.59
N ALA A 12 2.17 -7.93 -2.78
CA ALA A 12 1.98 -7.03 -3.90
C ALA A 12 0.50 -6.87 -4.29
N ARG A 13 -0.25 -7.98 -4.34
CA ARG A 13 -1.69 -7.95 -4.63
C ARG A 13 -2.46 -7.23 -3.54
N ILE A 14 -2.11 -7.49 -2.28
CA ILE A 14 -2.71 -6.80 -1.13
C ILE A 14 -2.46 -5.30 -1.24
N ILE A 15 -1.24 -4.86 -1.55
CA ILE A 15 -0.91 -3.43 -1.70
C ILE A 15 -1.71 -2.79 -2.85
N VAL A 16 -1.81 -3.45 -4.01
CA VAL A 16 -2.59 -2.95 -5.15
C VAL A 16 -4.06 -2.78 -4.76
N VAL A 17 -4.68 -3.80 -4.15
CA VAL A 17 -6.07 -3.71 -3.69
C VAL A 17 -6.23 -2.65 -2.59
N PHE A 18 -5.29 -2.58 -1.66
CA PHE A 18 -5.28 -1.59 -0.58
C PHE A 18 -5.19 -0.16 -1.13
N SER A 19 -4.42 0.08 -2.19
CA SER A 19 -4.31 1.41 -2.80
C SER A 19 -5.65 1.95 -3.30
N ALA A 20 -6.58 1.06 -3.69
CA ALA A 20 -7.93 1.46 -4.10
C ALA A 20 -8.76 2.01 -2.92
N MET A 21 -8.39 1.73 -1.67
CA MET A 21 -9.07 2.32 -0.50
C MET A 21 -8.92 3.84 -0.47
N PHE A 22 -7.86 4.40 -1.05
CA PHE A 22 -7.68 5.85 -1.18
C PHE A 22 -8.64 6.50 -2.19
N LEU A 23 -9.33 5.73 -3.04
CA LEU A 23 -10.37 6.25 -3.93
C LEU A 23 -11.57 6.78 -3.14
N MET A 24 -11.90 6.16 -2.00
CA MET A 24 -13.04 6.59 -1.17
C MET A 24 -12.85 8.01 -0.61
N PRO A 25 -11.77 8.35 0.10
CA PRO A 25 -11.55 9.72 0.57
C PRO A 25 -11.20 10.69 -0.57
N LEU A 26 -10.63 10.22 -1.69
CA LEU A 26 -10.45 11.04 -2.89
C LEU A 26 -11.81 11.46 -3.47
N ALA A 27 -12.77 10.54 -3.57
CA ALA A 27 -14.12 10.84 -4.00
C ALA A 27 -14.72 11.91 -3.07
N TRP A 28 -14.62 11.71 -1.76
CA TRP A 28 -15.12 12.69 -0.78
C TRP A 28 -14.49 14.08 -0.94
N ALA A 29 -13.17 14.15 -1.21
CA ALA A 29 -12.47 15.40 -1.49
C ALA A 29 -12.92 16.09 -2.79
N TRP A 30 -13.45 15.32 -3.76
CA TRP A 30 -14.14 15.87 -4.94
C TRP A 30 -15.50 16.45 -4.57
N GLN A 31 -16.32 15.75 -3.78
CA GLN A 31 -17.63 16.26 -3.36
C GLN A 31 -17.51 17.52 -2.50
N LEU A 32 -16.44 17.63 -1.69
CA LEU A 32 -16.17 18.80 -0.84
C LEU A 32 -15.46 19.95 -1.57
N GLU A 33 -15.17 19.81 -2.87
CA GLU A 33 -14.41 20.81 -3.65
C GLU A 33 -13.09 21.23 -2.96
N ALA A 34 -12.38 20.27 -2.35
CA ALA A 34 -11.19 20.49 -1.53
C ALA A 34 -9.89 20.14 -2.28
N PRO A 35 -9.37 20.98 -3.19
CA PRO A 35 -8.28 20.62 -4.11
C PRO A 35 -6.97 20.22 -3.41
N ALA A 36 -6.70 20.74 -2.21
CA ALA A 36 -5.56 20.32 -1.41
C ALA A 36 -5.65 18.83 -1.02
N LEU A 37 -6.82 18.40 -0.51
CA LEU A 37 -7.06 17.00 -0.14
C LEU A 37 -7.09 16.08 -1.37
N GLN A 38 -7.62 16.55 -2.49
CA GLN A 38 -7.60 15.78 -3.74
C GLN A 38 -6.17 15.41 -4.14
N LYS A 39 -5.24 16.36 -4.06
CA LYS A 39 -3.81 16.11 -4.32
C LYS A 39 -3.25 15.11 -3.32
N VAL A 40 -3.51 15.25 -2.03
CA VAL A 40 -3.03 14.32 -1.00
C VAL A 40 -3.44 12.88 -1.30
N TRP A 41 -4.72 12.65 -1.58
CA TRP A 41 -5.24 11.30 -1.85
C TRP A 41 -4.75 10.75 -3.19
N LEU A 42 -4.63 11.59 -4.23
CA LEU A 42 -4.06 11.19 -5.52
C LEU A 42 -2.59 10.76 -5.41
N HIS A 43 -1.76 11.49 -4.68
CA HIS A 43 -0.35 11.12 -4.48
C HIS A 43 -0.24 9.83 -3.66
N SER A 44 -1.06 9.68 -2.62
CA SER A 44 -1.07 8.48 -1.76
C SER A 44 -1.51 7.23 -2.53
N LEU A 45 -2.55 7.37 -3.35
CA LEU A 45 -2.99 6.33 -4.28
C LEU A 45 -1.91 5.99 -5.30
N GLY A 46 -1.35 7.00 -5.96
CA GLY A 46 -0.33 6.83 -7.00
C GLY A 46 0.92 6.14 -6.47
N LEU A 47 1.43 6.57 -5.31
CA LEU A 47 2.59 5.98 -4.66
C LEU A 47 2.32 4.52 -4.27
N SER A 48 1.22 4.26 -3.57
CA SER A 48 0.89 2.91 -3.10
C SER A 48 0.65 1.94 -4.25
N LEU A 49 -0.06 2.40 -5.29
CA LEU A 49 -0.30 1.62 -6.50
C LEU A 49 1.01 1.34 -7.25
N ALA A 50 1.89 2.34 -7.39
CA ALA A 50 3.20 2.16 -8.02
C ALA A 50 4.05 1.14 -7.26
N VAL A 51 4.12 1.23 -5.94
CA VAL A 51 4.84 0.26 -5.08
C VAL A 51 4.27 -1.15 -5.26
N GLY A 52 2.94 -1.30 -5.20
CA GLY A 52 2.28 -2.59 -5.37
C GLY A 52 2.52 -3.20 -6.76
N LEU A 53 2.39 -2.41 -7.82
CA LEU A 53 2.61 -2.84 -9.20
C LEU A 53 4.07 -3.20 -9.47
N LEU A 54 5.03 -2.39 -8.98
CA LEU A 54 6.45 -2.70 -9.09
C LEU A 54 6.78 -4.01 -8.38
N LEU A 55 6.28 -4.21 -7.15
CA LEU A 55 6.49 -5.46 -6.43
C LEU A 55 5.84 -6.64 -7.16
N MET A 56 4.64 -6.44 -7.73
CA MET A 56 3.94 -7.46 -8.52
C MET A 56 4.75 -7.86 -9.76
N LEU A 57 5.33 -6.89 -10.48
CA LEU A 57 6.17 -7.14 -11.66
C LEU A 57 7.45 -7.90 -11.30
N LEU A 58 8.11 -7.53 -10.20
CA LEU A 58 9.32 -8.20 -9.72
C LEU A 58 9.04 -9.62 -9.21
N THR A 59 7.82 -9.89 -8.77
CA THR A 59 7.42 -11.18 -8.17
C THR A 59 6.57 -12.06 -9.08
N LYS A 60 6.27 -11.63 -10.32
CA LYS A 60 5.34 -12.30 -11.26
C LYS A 60 5.68 -13.76 -11.58
N ASN A 61 6.96 -14.12 -11.45
CA ASN A 61 7.46 -15.47 -11.77
C ASN A 61 7.29 -16.46 -10.60
N TYR A 62 6.93 -16.00 -9.40
CA TYR A 62 6.69 -16.87 -8.25
C TYR A 62 5.23 -17.34 -8.23
N LYS A 63 4.99 -18.55 -8.76
CA LYS A 63 3.66 -19.19 -8.86
C LYS A 63 3.39 -20.28 -7.82
N ARG A 64 4.24 -20.39 -6.79
CA ARG A 64 4.12 -21.44 -5.80
C ARG A 64 2.98 -21.13 -4.81
N GLU A 65 2.22 -22.15 -4.41
CA GLU A 65 1.19 -22.00 -3.38
C GLU A 65 1.81 -21.56 -2.05
N LEU A 66 1.09 -20.69 -1.35
CA LEU A 66 1.50 -20.17 -0.04
C LEU A 66 1.45 -21.32 0.97
N LEU A 67 2.59 -21.69 1.55
CA LEU A 67 2.63 -22.71 2.58
C LEU A 67 2.21 -22.09 3.93
N PRO A 68 1.62 -22.86 4.87
CA PRO A 68 1.23 -22.33 6.19
C PRO A 68 2.37 -21.61 6.94
N ARG A 69 3.61 -22.07 6.77
CA ARG A 69 4.81 -21.45 7.35
C ARG A 69 5.12 -20.04 6.80
N ASP A 70 4.70 -19.76 5.57
CA ASP A 70 4.93 -18.49 4.88
C ASP A 70 3.95 -17.42 5.38
N GLY A 71 2.81 -17.86 5.94
CA GLY A 71 1.76 -17.00 6.48
C GLY A 71 2.26 -16.10 7.61
N PHE A 72 3.15 -16.61 8.48
CA PHE A 72 3.71 -15.79 9.57
C PHE A 72 4.48 -14.58 9.01
N LEU A 73 5.34 -14.78 8.00
CA LEU A 73 6.06 -13.68 7.37
C LEU A 73 5.10 -12.72 6.66
N LEU A 74 4.13 -13.25 5.92
CA LEU A 74 3.15 -12.42 5.21
C LEU A 74 2.42 -11.48 6.17
N VAL A 75 1.91 -12.00 7.29
CA VAL A 75 1.21 -11.21 8.29
C VAL A 75 2.10 -10.09 8.82
N ASN A 76 3.34 -10.39 9.23
CA ASN A 76 4.27 -9.36 9.72
C ASN A 76 4.53 -8.27 8.67
N LEU A 77 4.72 -8.66 7.40
CA LEU A 77 4.94 -7.69 6.33
C LEU A 77 3.70 -6.82 6.06
N VAL A 78 2.49 -7.40 6.12
CA VAL A 78 1.25 -6.64 5.97
C VAL A 78 1.12 -5.60 7.09
N TRP A 79 1.38 -6.00 8.33
CA TRP A 79 1.35 -5.11 9.50
C TRP A 79 2.43 -4.03 9.49
N LEU A 80 3.52 -4.22 8.74
CA LEU A 80 4.57 -3.21 8.61
C LEU A 80 4.30 -2.28 7.42
N VAL A 81 4.01 -2.85 6.25
CA VAL A 81 3.95 -2.10 4.99
C VAL A 81 2.65 -1.33 4.85
N LEU A 82 1.49 -1.90 5.22
CA LEU A 82 0.23 -1.19 5.04
C LEU A 82 0.12 0.05 5.94
N PRO A 83 0.51 0.02 7.23
CA PRO A 83 0.54 1.23 8.05
C PRO A 83 1.52 2.27 7.51
N ALA A 84 2.71 1.86 7.05
CA ALA A 84 3.66 2.78 6.44
C ALA A 84 3.09 3.49 5.19
N LEU A 85 2.37 2.76 4.33
CA LEU A 85 1.66 3.36 3.18
C LEU A 85 0.47 4.22 3.62
N SER A 86 -0.23 3.84 4.70
CA SER A 86 -1.36 4.60 5.27
C SER A 86 -0.93 5.90 5.93
N ALA A 87 0.31 5.99 6.39
CA ALA A 87 0.86 7.23 6.96
C ALA A 87 1.09 8.31 5.89
N VAL A 88 1.30 7.94 4.62
CA VAL A 88 1.57 8.87 3.51
C VAL A 88 0.55 10.03 3.44
N PRO A 89 -0.78 9.80 3.39
CA PRO A 89 -1.74 10.90 3.36
C PRO A 89 -1.69 11.78 4.61
N LEU A 90 -1.40 11.22 5.79
CA LEU A 90 -1.26 12.00 7.03
C LEU A 90 -0.05 12.94 6.95
N MET A 91 1.10 12.41 6.52
CA MET A 91 2.34 13.17 6.34
C MET A 91 2.19 14.28 5.30
N LEU A 92 1.36 14.06 4.27
CA LEU A 92 1.10 15.06 3.24
C LEU A 92 0.03 16.10 3.64
N ALA A 93 -0.92 15.73 4.49
CA ALA A 93 -2.03 16.61 4.88
C ALA A 93 -1.71 17.49 6.11
N ILE A 94 -0.91 16.98 7.05
CA ILE A 94 -0.67 17.63 8.35
C ILE A 94 0.72 18.27 8.34
N ASN A 95 0.76 19.60 8.24
CA ASN A 95 2.01 20.34 8.31
C ASN A 95 2.65 20.19 9.70
N GLY A 96 3.91 19.76 9.73
CA GLY A 96 4.68 19.60 10.97
C GLY A 96 4.49 18.24 11.66
N LEU A 97 3.73 17.31 11.08
CA LEU A 97 3.65 15.93 11.58
C LEU A 97 5.00 15.23 11.44
N SER A 98 5.50 14.63 12.52
CA SER A 98 6.70 13.80 12.49
C SER A 98 6.35 12.34 12.17
N TRP A 99 7.34 11.54 11.77
CA TRP A 99 7.13 10.13 11.42
C TRP A 99 6.69 9.24 12.59
N THR A 100 6.85 9.70 13.83
CA THR A 100 6.57 8.92 15.04
C THR A 100 5.28 9.33 15.76
N ASP A 101 4.53 10.28 15.20
CA ASP A 101 3.23 10.73 15.70
C ASP A 101 2.08 9.87 15.15
#